data_AF-A0A3D1Q7J0-F1
#
_entry.id   AF-A0A3D1Q7J0-F1
#
_cell.length_a   1.000
_cell.length_b   1.000
_cell.length_c   1.000
_cell.angle_alpha   90.00
_cell.angle_beta   90.00
_cell.angle_gamma   90.00
#
_symmetry.space_group_name_H-M   'P 1'
#
loop_
_entity.id
_entity.type
_entity.pdbx_description
1 polymer ?
#
loop_
_entity_poly.entity_id
_entity_poly.type
_entity_poly.pdbx_seq_one_letter_code
_entity_poly.pdbx_strand_id
1 'polypeptide(L)'
;MFRRLGRFVFGKSMASHQLGNEKLNVFWGMPILSSDSISSVAYAVEEILLVLVPVIGLASFMWMPRIALAIIALLIILVLSYRHVVDAYPNGGGAYVVAKDNLGPIYSLAAGASLSVDYTLTVAVSIAAASAAITSAFPSLYAHRV
;
A
#
# COMPACT_ATOMS: atom_id res chain seq x y z
N MET A 1 24.86 -26.71 -8.40
CA MET A 1 24.98 -25.89 -7.17
C MET A 1 24.02 -24.69 -7.17
N PHE A 2 24.00 -23.87 -8.24
CA PHE A 2 23.10 -22.71 -8.38
C PHE A 2 21.60 -22.96 -8.14
N ARG A 3 21.07 -24.12 -8.57
CA ARG A 3 19.65 -24.49 -8.37
C ARG A 3 19.24 -24.67 -6.90
N ARG A 4 20.17 -25.06 -6.01
CA ARG A 4 19.89 -25.20 -4.56
C ARG A 4 19.94 -23.86 -3.85
N LEU A 5 20.87 -23.00 -4.22
CA LEU A 5 20.96 -21.63 -3.70
C LEU A 5 19.73 -20.81 -4.12
N GLY A 6 19.31 -20.94 -5.38
CA GLY A 6 18.08 -20.32 -5.87
C GLY A 6 16.82 -20.82 -5.15
N ARG A 7 16.74 -22.11 -4.79
CA ARG A 7 15.62 -22.64 -3.97
C ARG A 7 15.60 -22.13 -2.54
N PHE A 8 16.76 -21.78 -1.99
CA PHE A 8 16.87 -21.22 -0.65
C PHE A 8 16.43 -19.75 -0.63
N VAL A 9 16.80 -18.99 -1.67
CA VAL A 9 16.47 -17.56 -1.79
C VAL A 9 15.05 -17.32 -2.31
N PHE A 10 14.60 -18.07 -3.32
CA PHE A 10 13.31 -17.84 -4.00
C PHE A 10 12.21 -18.83 -3.58
N GLY A 11 12.51 -19.80 -2.72
CA GLY A 11 11.56 -20.84 -2.31
C GLY A 11 11.31 -21.92 -3.38
N LYS A 12 10.31 -22.78 -3.12
CA LYS A 12 9.93 -23.88 -4.03
C LYS A 12 9.03 -23.31 -5.14
N SER A 13 9.40 -23.55 -6.40
CA SER A 13 8.52 -23.24 -7.54
C SER A 13 7.26 -24.12 -7.45
N MET A 14 6.11 -23.47 -7.26
CA MET A 14 4.79 -24.11 -7.18
C MET A 14 4.06 -23.92 -8.51
N ALA A 15 3.35 -24.94 -8.97
CA ALA A 15 2.52 -24.83 -10.15
C ALA A 15 1.33 -23.89 -9.86
N SER A 16 0.89 -23.10 -10.85
CA SER A 16 -0.21 -22.11 -10.71
C SER A 16 -1.49 -22.68 -10.08
N HIS A 17 -1.74 -23.99 -10.27
CA HIS A 17 -2.91 -24.69 -9.71
C HIS A 17 -2.78 -25.04 -8.21
N GLN A 18 -1.59 -24.98 -7.64
CA GLN A 18 -1.31 -25.24 -6.21
C GLN A 18 -1.29 -23.96 -5.37
N LEU A 19 -1.06 -22.79 -5.99
CA LEU A 19 -1.00 -21.49 -5.31
C LEU A 19 -2.34 -21.06 -4.69
N GLY A 20 -3.48 -21.45 -5.26
CA GLY A 20 -4.80 -21.05 -4.77
C GLY A 20 -5.19 -21.64 -3.41
N ASN A 21 -4.57 -22.75 -3.00
CA ASN A 21 -4.82 -23.42 -1.71
C ASN A 21 -3.73 -23.14 -0.66
N GLU A 22 -2.64 -22.48 -1.05
CA GLU A 22 -1.54 -22.12 -0.16
C GLU A 22 -1.93 -20.86 0.64
N LYS A 23 -2.22 -21.06 1.92
CA LYS A 23 -2.46 -19.96 2.85
C LYS A 23 -1.13 -19.45 3.37
N LEU A 24 -0.87 -18.16 3.21
CA LEU A 24 0.30 -17.52 3.82
C LEU A 24 0.22 -17.67 5.33
N ASN A 25 1.27 -18.25 5.93
CA ASN A 25 1.42 -18.23 7.39
C ASN A 25 1.57 -16.78 7.87
N VAL A 26 1.11 -16.47 9.08
CA VAL A 26 1.11 -15.11 9.67
C VAL A 26 2.47 -14.42 9.55
N PHE A 27 3.56 -15.16 9.75
CA PHE A 27 4.93 -14.64 9.62
C PHE A 27 5.27 -14.12 8.22
N TRP A 28 4.80 -14.80 7.17
CA TRP A 28 5.02 -14.39 5.78
C TRP A 28 3.92 -13.45 5.27
N GLY A 29 2.69 -13.61 5.77
CA GLY A 29 1.55 -12.77 5.43
C GLY A 29 1.74 -11.33 5.91
N MET A 30 2.24 -11.12 7.13
CA MET A 30 2.42 -9.77 7.68
C MET A 30 3.31 -8.87 6.78
N PRO A 31 4.56 -9.24 6.42
CA PRO A 31 5.41 -8.38 5.61
C PRO A 31 4.87 -8.18 4.19
N ILE A 32 4.25 -9.21 3.59
CA ILE A 32 3.68 -9.12 2.25
C ILE A 32 2.49 -8.14 2.24
N LEU A 33 1.58 -8.27 3.20
CA LEU A 33 0.38 -7.43 3.29
C LEU A 33 0.67 -6.02 3.83
N SER A 34 1.77 -5.85 4.57
CA SER A 34 2.19 -4.54 5.10
C SER A 34 3.09 -3.76 4.13
N SER A 35 3.51 -4.36 3.02
CA SER A 35 4.41 -3.71 2.06
C SER A 35 3.82 -2.42 1.49
N ASP A 36 2.50 -2.39 1.27
CA ASP A 36 1.82 -1.24 0.68
C ASP A 36 1.83 -0.01 1.60
N SER A 37 1.51 -0.22 2.88
CA SER A 37 1.55 0.84 3.89
C SER A 37 2.98 1.35 4.12
N ILE A 38 3.99 0.47 4.09
CA ILE A 38 5.41 0.86 4.19
C ILE A 38 5.84 1.67 2.97
N SER A 39 5.44 1.27 1.76
CA SER A 39 5.73 2.00 0.52
C SER A 39 5.21 3.45 0.58
N SER A 40 4.01 3.63 1.12
CA SER A 40 3.36 4.94 1.26
C SER A 40 4.17 5.93 2.12
N VAL A 41 4.88 5.45 3.14
CA VAL A 41 5.70 6.31 4.02
C VAL A 41 6.89 6.92 3.27
N ALA A 42 7.40 6.25 2.24
CA ALA A 42 8.60 6.69 1.52
C ALA A 42 8.39 8.01 0.76
N TYR A 43 7.17 8.29 0.28
CA TYR A 43 6.84 9.53 -0.45
C TYR A 43 5.94 10.49 0.34
N ALA A 44 5.26 10.04 1.41
CA ALA A 44 4.26 10.85 2.12
C ALA A 44 4.78 12.20 2.64
N VAL A 45 6.01 12.26 3.15
CA VAL A 45 6.59 13.51 3.68
C VAL A 45 6.83 14.52 2.56
N GLU A 46 7.37 14.07 1.43
CA GLU A 46 7.64 14.90 0.26
C GLU A 46 6.34 15.48 -0.30
N GLU A 47 5.30 14.65 -0.45
CA GLU A 47 4.00 15.07 -0.97
C GLU A 47 3.32 16.13 -0.07
N ILE A 48 3.41 15.98 1.26
CA ILE A 48 2.88 17.00 2.20
C ILE A 48 3.59 18.34 1.97
N LEU A 49 4.91 18.33 1.82
CA LEU A 49 5.68 19.55 1.61
C LEU A 49 5.45 20.15 0.23
N LEU A 50 5.34 19.35 -0.83
CA LEU A 50 5.03 19.80 -2.19
C LEU A 50 3.71 20.59 -2.24
N VAL A 51 2.72 20.19 -1.45
CA VAL A 51 1.43 20.90 -1.38
C VAL A 51 1.48 22.12 -0.45
N LEU A 52 2.17 22.04 0.70
CA LEU A 52 2.18 23.12 1.69
C LEU A 52 3.15 24.27 1.35
N VAL A 53 4.33 23.96 0.81
CA VAL A 53 5.38 24.97 0.52
C VAL A 53 4.88 26.08 -0.42
N PRO A 54 4.11 25.81 -1.50
CA PRO A 54 3.58 26.86 -2.37
C PRO A 54 2.62 27.83 -1.67
N VAL A 55 1.91 27.39 -0.63
CA VAL A 55 0.85 28.18 0.03
C VAL A 55 1.39 28.95 1.23
N ILE A 56 2.22 28.30 2.06
CA ILE A 56 2.67 28.84 3.35
C ILE A 56 4.20 28.91 3.49
N GLY A 57 4.95 28.58 2.45
CA GLY A 57 6.41 28.68 2.42
C GLY A 57 7.10 27.87 3.52
N LEU A 58 8.06 28.49 4.21
CA LEU A 58 8.83 27.87 5.29
C LEU A 58 7.98 27.46 6.50
N ALA A 59 6.79 28.02 6.68
CA ALA A 59 5.89 27.60 7.76
C ALA A 59 5.38 26.15 7.57
N SER A 60 5.49 25.59 6.36
CA SER A 60 5.17 24.20 6.04
C SER A 60 5.86 23.19 6.97
N PHE A 61 7.13 23.41 7.32
CA PHE A 61 7.90 22.54 8.21
C PHE A 61 7.33 22.48 9.63
N MET A 62 6.65 23.53 10.10
CA MET A 62 5.98 23.53 11.40
C MET A 62 4.64 22.80 11.36
N TRP A 63 3.95 22.83 10.22
CA TRP A 63 2.64 22.20 10.03
C TRP A 63 2.75 20.71 9.68
N MET A 64 3.81 20.31 8.97
CA MET A 64 4.08 18.92 8.58
C MET A 64 3.94 17.91 9.74
N PRO A 65 4.60 18.06 10.90
CA PRO A 65 4.45 17.10 12.00
C PRO A 65 3.04 17.07 12.60
N ARG A 66 2.30 18.17 12.56
CA ARG A 66 0.91 18.23 13.05
C ARG A 66 -0.03 17.45 12.13
N ILE A 67 0.17 17.57 10.82
CA ILE A 67 -0.56 16.79 9.82
C ILE A 67 -0.22 15.30 9.96
N ALA A 68 1.05 14.96 10.15
CA ALA A 68 1.47 13.58 10.39
C ALA A 68 0.79 12.98 11.63
N LEU A 69 0.70 13.73 12.74
CA LEU A 69 -0.03 13.30 13.93
C LEU A 69 -1.53 13.08 13.66
N ALA A 70 -2.17 13.94 12.88
CA ALA A 70 -3.56 13.77 12.48
C ALA A 70 -3.76 12.49 11.64
N ILE A 71 -2.85 12.20 10.71
CA ILE A 71 -2.87 10.96 9.90
C ILE A 71 -2.67 9.73 10.80
N ILE A 72 -1.75 9.77 11.76
CA ILE A 72 -1.55 8.68 12.72
C ILE A 72 -2.82 8.43 13.54
N ALA A 73 -3.47 9.50 14.02
CA ALA A 73 -4.74 9.36 14.75
C ALA A 73 -5.83 8.73 13.87
N LEU A 74 -5.93 9.12 12.59
CA LEU A 74 -6.84 8.52 11.62
C LEU A 74 -6.52 7.03 11.39
N LEU A 75 -5.25 6.67 11.28
CA LEU A 75 -4.82 5.28 11.13
C LEU A 75 -5.21 4.43 12.34
N ILE A 76 -5.13 4.95 13.56
CA ILE A 76 -5.58 4.24 14.76
C ILE A 76 -7.08 3.93 14.66
N ILE A 77 -7.89 4.92 14.26
CA ILE A 77 -9.34 4.74 14.07
C ILE A 77 -9.62 3.68 13.00
N LEU A 78 -8.91 3.72 11.87
CA LEU A 78 -9.03 2.74 10.79
C LEU A 78 -8.68 1.33 11.26
N VAL A 79 -7.60 1.16 12.02
CA VAL A 79 -7.19 -0.14 12.56
C VAL A 79 -8.27 -0.71 13.49
N LEU A 80 -8.83 0.10 14.39
CA LEU A 80 -9.92 -0.35 15.26
C LEU A 80 -11.17 -0.73 14.45
N SER A 81 -11.55 0.07 13.47
CA SER A 81 -12.67 -0.19 12.58
C SER A 81 -12.48 -1.50 11.78
N TYR A 82 -11.30 -1.71 11.19
CA TYR A 82 -11.00 -2.91 10.44
C TYR A 82 -10.92 -4.16 11.29
N ARG A 83 -10.51 -4.07 12.57
CA ARG A 83 -10.61 -5.20 13.49
C ARG A 83 -12.05 -5.67 13.64
N HIS A 84 -13.00 -4.76 13.81
CA HIS A 84 -14.42 -5.12 13.87
C HIS A 84 -14.93 -5.76 12.57
N VAL A 85 -14.50 -5.26 11.41
CA VAL A 85 -14.88 -5.82 10.12
C VAL A 85 -14.32 -7.23 9.92
N VAL A 86 -13.05 -7.45 10.27
CA VAL A 86 -12.39 -8.77 10.15
C VAL A 86 -13.06 -9.79 11.07
N ASP A 87 -13.43 -9.40 12.29
CA ASP A 87 -14.14 -10.27 13.22
C ASP A 87 -15.56 -10.62 12.72
N ALA A 88 -16.25 -9.67 12.10
CA ALA A 88 -17.59 -9.88 11.53
C ALA A 88 -17.58 -10.70 10.22
N TYR A 89 -16.49 -10.65 9.45
CA TYR A 89 -16.34 -11.32 8.16
C TYR A 89 -15.13 -12.29 8.15
N PRO A 90 -15.17 -13.40 8.90
CA PRO A 90 -14.04 -14.31 9.09
C PRO A 90 -13.64 -15.07 7.80
N ASN A 91 -14.57 -15.19 6.85
CA ASN A 91 -14.29 -15.78 5.54
C ASN A 91 -13.65 -14.79 4.55
N GLY A 92 -13.42 -13.53 4.96
CA GLY A 92 -12.92 -12.46 4.12
C GLY A 92 -13.99 -11.88 3.18
N GLY A 93 -13.53 -11.11 2.19
CA GLY A 93 -14.41 -10.51 1.17
C GLY A 93 -14.14 -9.03 0.88
N GLY A 94 -13.40 -8.36 1.76
CA GLY A 94 -12.97 -6.97 1.57
C GLY A 94 -14.14 -5.98 1.46
N ALA A 95 -13.84 -4.75 1.04
CA ALA A 95 -14.83 -3.67 0.98
C ALA A 95 -16.03 -3.98 0.06
N TYR A 96 -15.82 -4.78 -1.00
CA TYR A 96 -16.90 -5.16 -1.93
C TYR A 96 -17.98 -6.01 -1.24
N VAL A 97 -17.58 -7.10 -0.57
CA VAL A 97 -18.54 -8.01 0.08
C VAL A 97 -19.24 -7.32 1.25
N VAL A 98 -18.49 -6.56 2.05
CA VAL A 98 -19.05 -5.78 3.16
C VAL A 98 -20.08 -4.76 2.66
N ALA A 99 -19.79 -4.04 1.58
CA ALA A 99 -20.73 -3.09 0.98
C ALA A 99 -21.95 -3.79 0.37
N LYS A 100 -21.76 -4.96 -0.26
CA LYS A 100 -22.86 -5.72 -0.87
C LYS A 100 -23.87 -6.18 0.18
N ASP A 101 -23.37 -6.71 1.30
CA ASP A 101 -24.20 -7.28 2.35
C ASP A 101 -24.93 -6.22 3.19
N ASN A 102 -24.34 -5.03 3.35
CA ASN A 102 -24.90 -3.98 4.22
C ASN A 102 -25.62 -2.83 3.49
N LEU A 103 -25.18 -2.49 2.28
CA LEU A 103 -25.67 -1.30 1.55
C LEU A 103 -26.35 -1.67 0.23
N GLY A 104 -26.09 -2.88 -0.27
CA GLY A 104 -26.68 -3.38 -1.50
C GLY A 104 -25.78 -3.24 -2.74
N PRO A 105 -26.30 -3.62 -3.92
CA PRO A 105 -25.48 -3.90 -5.09
C PRO A 105 -24.80 -2.64 -5.67
N ILE A 106 -25.47 -1.49 -5.72
CA ILE A 106 -24.92 -0.26 -6.31
C ILE A 106 -23.67 0.19 -5.56
N TYR A 107 -23.72 0.20 -4.21
CA TYR A 107 -22.58 0.60 -3.37
C TYR A 107 -21.44 -0.42 -3.45
N SER A 108 -21.76 -1.71 -3.57
CA SER A 108 -20.72 -2.73 -3.80
C SER A 108 -19.99 -2.54 -5.12
N LEU A 109 -20.70 -2.19 -6.20
CA LEU A 109 -20.08 -1.91 -7.50
C LEU A 109 -19.20 -0.67 -7.44
N ALA A 110 -19.64 0.39 -6.76
CA ALA A 110 -18.83 1.57 -6.53
C ALA A 110 -17.55 1.23 -5.73
N ALA A 111 -17.67 0.41 -4.68
CA ALA A 111 -16.51 -0.07 -3.93
C ALA A 111 -15.54 -0.90 -4.81
N GLY A 112 -16.06 -1.81 -5.65
CA GLY A 112 -15.25 -2.61 -6.56
C GLY A 112 -14.55 -1.78 -7.64
N ALA A 113 -15.24 -0.80 -8.20
CA ALA A 113 -14.66 0.15 -9.16
C ALA A 113 -13.56 0.98 -8.51
N SER A 114 -13.81 1.50 -7.30
CA SER A 114 -12.83 2.24 -6.51
C SER A 114 -11.56 1.41 -6.25
N LEU A 115 -11.72 0.15 -5.81
CA LEU A 115 -10.59 -0.75 -5.57
C LEU A 115 -9.77 -1.02 -6.83
N SER A 116 -10.40 -1.10 -8.00
CA SER A 116 -9.69 -1.33 -9.27
C SER A 116 -8.81 -0.12 -9.64
N VAL A 117 -9.33 1.08 -9.42
CA VAL A 117 -8.59 2.33 -9.62
C VAL A 117 -7.48 2.46 -8.58
N ASP A 118 -7.78 2.18 -7.31
CA ASP A 118 -6.84 2.20 -6.20
C ASP A 118 -5.63 1.31 -6.49
N TYR A 119 -5.83 0.03 -6.82
CA TYR A 119 -4.73 -0.86 -7.15
C TYR A 119 -3.89 -0.40 -8.35
N THR A 120 -4.53 0.20 -9.36
CA THR A 120 -3.80 0.71 -10.53
C THR A 120 -2.94 1.91 -10.15
N LEU A 121 -3.49 2.84 -9.36
CA LEU A 121 -2.79 4.03 -8.89
C LEU A 121 -1.67 3.68 -7.91
N THR A 122 -1.91 2.76 -6.98
CA THR A 122 -0.91 2.31 -6.01
C THR A 122 0.34 1.76 -6.70
N VAL A 123 0.17 0.95 -7.75
CA VAL A 123 1.30 0.47 -8.56
C VAL A 123 1.99 1.61 -9.29
N ALA A 124 1.23 2.52 -9.92
CA ALA A 124 1.80 3.64 -10.65
C ALA A 124 2.63 4.58 -9.76
N VAL A 125 2.07 4.97 -8.60
CA VAL A 125 2.73 5.85 -7.63
C VAL A 125 3.95 5.18 -7.02
N SER A 126 3.86 3.89 -6.66
CA SER A 126 5.00 3.16 -6.10
C SER A 126 6.18 3.09 -7.07
N ILE A 127 5.92 2.84 -8.36
CA ILE A 127 6.98 2.81 -9.39
C ILE A 127 7.56 4.21 -9.63
N ALA A 128 6.72 5.25 -9.66
CA ALA A 128 7.18 6.63 -9.81
C ALA A 128 8.08 7.06 -8.64
N ALA A 129 7.65 6.79 -7.40
CA ALA A 129 8.44 7.06 -6.19
C ALA A 129 9.75 6.25 -6.17
N ALA A 130 9.72 4.98 -6.58
CA ALA A 130 10.92 4.15 -6.69
C ALA A 130 11.92 4.71 -7.71
N SER A 131 11.44 5.14 -8.89
CA SER A 131 12.28 5.78 -9.92
C SER A 131 12.91 7.08 -9.40
N ALA A 132 12.15 7.91 -8.69
CA ALA A 132 12.66 9.13 -8.07
C ALA A 132 13.74 8.83 -7.01
N ALA A 133 13.52 7.81 -6.15
CA ALA A 133 14.50 7.39 -5.16
C ALA A 133 15.81 6.87 -5.80
N ILE A 134 15.71 6.06 -6.85
CA ILE A 134 16.89 5.51 -7.57
C ILE A 134 17.68 6.63 -8.25
N THR A 135 17.00 7.55 -8.95
CA THR A 135 17.67 8.67 -9.64
C THR A 135 18.30 9.66 -8.65
N SER A 136 17.71 9.83 -7.46
CA SER A 136 18.31 10.59 -6.36
C SER A 136 19.59 9.94 -5.82
N ALA A 137 19.59 8.62 -5.66
CA ALA A 137 20.78 7.88 -5.20
C ALA A 137 21.91 7.84 -6.24
N PHE A 138 21.58 7.84 -7.53
CA PHE A 138 22.54 7.80 -8.63
C PHE A 138 22.33 8.96 -9.62
N PRO A 139 22.88 10.15 -9.33
CA PRO A 139 22.67 11.36 -10.12
C PRO A 139 23.03 11.26 -11.61
N SER A 140 23.90 10.31 -11.99
CA SER A 140 24.22 10.05 -13.40
C SER A 140 23.02 9.60 -14.23
N LEU A 141 21.95 9.11 -13.59
CA LEU A 141 20.71 8.68 -14.24
C LEU A 141 19.69 9.81 -14.44
N TYR A 142 19.94 11.04 -13.96
CA TYR A 142 18.99 12.16 -14.15
C TYR A 142 18.66 12.43 -15.62
N ALA A 143 19.59 12.18 -16.54
CA ALA A 143 19.39 12.36 -17.97
C ALA A 143 18.34 11.41 -18.58
N HIS A 144 17.97 10.33 -17.89
CA HIS A 144 16.99 9.34 -18.34
C HIS A 144 15.68 9.39 -17.53
N ARG A 145 15.47 10.45 -16.74
CA ARG A 145 14.22 10.65 -16.00
C ARG A 145 13.08 10.93 -16.99
N VAL A 146 12.01 10.16 -16.90
CA VAL A 146 10.75 10.34 -17.66
C VAL A 146 9.73 11.01 -16.75
#